data_AF-A0A940U7A9-F1
#
_entry.id   AF-A0A940U7A9-F1
#
_cell.length_a   1.000
_cell.length_b   1.000
_cell.length_c   1.000
_cell.angle_alpha   90.00
_cell.angle_beta   90.00
_cell.angle_gamma   90.00
#
_symmetry.space_group_name_H-M   'P 1'
#
loop_
_entity.id
_entity.type
_entity.pdbx_description
1 polymer ?
#
loop_
_entity_poly.entity_id
_entity_poly.type
_entity_poly.pdbx_seq_one_letter_code
_entity_poly.pdbx_strand_id
1 'polypeptide(L)'
;MKDSFLTILKIILISLLVLLFVLLLVVGARYLMGWSWGVVGFLLLGFFGIAVGALFLRKLWLRRREQRFVQQVIAQDEAQLQSLAGKEKESFRELQDRWREAVETLQRSHLRKQGNPLYVLPWYLVIGESGSGKTTAIESARLSSPFADFRRTSGLAGTRNCDWWFFEQAVILDTAGRYAIPVDEGRDKEEWQKFLNLLVKYRKKEPLNGLIVTIAADKLLANSAESLNEEGLNIRRRIDELMRVLGARVPVYVLVTKCDLIRGMSPFSDQLPVGSLDQAMGILKRDFTSPPASFLDQVFETIGERLRHFRILLFQQPLSKTVDPGIFLFPEEFGQLRQGLGRFMETAFRENPYQETPVLRGLYFSSGRQEGTPYSHFLKNLGLIGEKEVLPGTDKGLFLHDFFGKILPRERGLLTPTKRVMEWRTITRNLGLVAWIVLGFALSGLLFFSFLNNMEILKGIPSRFAQSPPLSGERTASLEGLREFRDAILEVEEKNRAWKLLPFPTGRSLFT
;
A
#
# COMPACT_ATOMS: atom_id res chain seq x y z
N MET A 1 -16.82 24.59 9.35
CA MET A 1 -15.84 25.22 10.28
C MET A 1 -16.33 25.32 11.72
N LYS A 2 -17.56 25.81 11.98
CA LYS A 2 -18.10 25.92 13.35
C LYS A 2 -18.19 24.58 14.10
N ASP A 3 -18.60 23.50 13.45
CA ASP A 3 -18.76 22.19 14.13
C ASP A 3 -17.44 21.53 14.51
N SER A 4 -16.41 21.67 13.66
CA SER A 4 -15.05 21.20 13.97
C SER A 4 -14.45 21.97 15.14
N PHE A 5 -14.70 23.29 15.21
CA PHE A 5 -14.24 24.14 16.31
C PHE A 5 -14.91 23.77 17.65
N LEU A 6 -16.23 23.59 17.67
CA LEU A 6 -16.97 23.14 18.86
C LEU A 6 -16.52 21.75 19.34
N THR A 7 -16.19 20.85 18.42
CA THR A 7 -15.69 19.52 18.76
C THR A 7 -14.30 19.57 19.39
N ILE A 8 -13.41 20.40 18.84
CA ILE A 8 -12.05 20.62 19.40
C ILE A 8 -12.17 21.28 20.78
N LEU A 9 -13.02 22.29 20.94
CA LEU A 9 -13.25 22.96 22.21
C LEU A 9 -13.78 22.01 23.29
N LYS A 10 -14.73 21.12 22.95
CA LYS A 10 -15.23 20.08 23.86
C LYS A 10 -14.12 19.13 24.31
N ILE A 11 -13.26 18.69 23.38
CA ILE A 11 -12.14 17.80 23.71
C ILE A 11 -11.15 18.50 24.64
N ILE A 12 -10.83 19.76 24.37
CA ILE A 12 -9.94 20.57 25.23
C ILE A 12 -10.54 20.72 26.62
N LEU A 13 -11.82 21.10 26.72
CA LEU A 13 -12.50 21.30 28.02
C LEU A 13 -12.53 20.01 28.84
N ILE A 14 -12.86 18.87 28.22
CA ILE A 14 -12.86 17.56 28.89
C ILE A 14 -11.44 17.19 29.33
N SER A 15 -10.43 17.41 28.49
CA SER A 15 -9.04 17.12 28.83
C SER A 15 -8.54 17.96 30.02
N LEU A 16 -8.96 19.23 30.07
CA LEU A 16 -8.59 20.16 31.13
C LEU A 16 -9.29 19.80 32.45
N LEU A 17 -10.54 19.34 32.38
CA LEU A 17 -11.29 18.88 33.55
C LEU A 17 -10.72 17.56 34.11
N VAL A 18 -10.31 16.63 33.23
CA VAL A 18 -9.60 15.42 33.64
C VAL A 18 -8.25 15.76 34.28
N LEU A 19 -7.48 16.67 33.69
CA LEU A 19 -6.21 17.12 34.25
C LEU A 19 -6.40 17.75 35.64
N LEU A 20 -7.40 18.61 35.79
CA LEU A 20 -7.74 19.26 37.06
C LEU A 20 -8.17 18.23 38.11
N PHE A 21 -9.00 17.25 37.73
CA PHE A 21 -9.43 16.17 38.63
C PHE A 21 -8.26 15.32 39.10
N VAL A 22 -7.35 14.95 38.20
CA VAL A 22 -6.13 14.21 38.54
C VAL A 22 -5.22 15.04 39.45
N LEU A 23 -5.06 16.33 39.16
CA LEU A 23 -4.30 17.24 40.01
C LEU A 23 -4.88 17.31 41.43
N LEU A 24 -6.21 17.47 41.55
CA LEU A 24 -6.90 17.52 42.84
C LEU A 24 -6.77 16.20 43.61
N LEU A 25 -6.88 15.05 42.93
CA LEU A 25 -6.67 13.74 43.55
C LEU A 25 -5.24 13.59 44.10
N VAL A 26 -4.24 14.01 43.33
CA VAL A 26 -2.83 13.87 43.75
C VAL A 26 -2.47 14.87 44.85
N VAL A 27 -3.01 16.09 44.81
CA VAL A 27 -2.86 17.07 45.90
C VAL A 27 -3.59 16.60 47.17
N GLY A 28 -4.79 16.01 47.03
CA GLY A 28 -5.51 15.40 48.15
C GLY A 28 -4.75 14.22 48.77
N ALA A 29 -4.19 13.34 47.92
CA ALA A 29 -3.35 12.22 48.37
C ALA A 29 -2.08 12.70 49.08
N ARG A 30 -1.47 13.80 48.64
CA ARG A 30 -0.36 14.45 49.34
C ARG A 30 -0.75 14.85 50.77
N TYR A 31 -1.86 15.58 50.93
CA TYR A 31 -2.30 16.03 52.25
C TYR A 31 -2.61 14.86 53.18
N LEU A 32 -3.12 13.75 52.63
CA LEU A 32 -3.43 12.55 53.41
C LEU A 32 -2.20 11.67 53.73
N MET A 33 -1.18 11.65 52.87
CA MET A 33 -0.05 10.72 52.95
C MET A 33 1.32 11.38 53.21
N GLY A 34 1.39 12.71 53.30
CA GLY A 34 2.63 13.43 53.64
C GLY A 34 3.72 13.42 52.55
N TRP A 35 3.38 13.13 51.30
CA TRP A 35 4.36 12.97 50.22
C TRP A 35 5.07 14.27 49.80
N SER A 36 6.33 14.16 49.38
CA SER A 36 7.09 15.29 48.84
C SER A 36 6.55 15.75 47.48
N TRP A 37 6.81 17.02 47.10
CA TRP A 37 6.39 17.55 45.80
C TRP A 37 7.02 16.80 44.62
N GLY A 38 8.23 16.24 44.81
CA GLY A 38 8.89 15.41 43.81
C GLY A 38 8.13 14.13 43.51
N VAL A 39 7.67 13.41 44.54
CA VAL A 39 6.88 12.18 44.39
C VAL A 39 5.56 12.45 43.66
N VAL A 40 4.88 13.53 44.04
CA VAL A 40 3.65 13.99 43.36
C VAL A 40 3.90 14.26 41.88
N GLY A 41 4.99 14.96 41.54
CA GLY A 41 5.37 15.25 40.16
C GLY A 41 5.64 13.98 39.33
N PHE A 42 6.36 13.01 39.90
CA PHE A 42 6.66 11.76 39.19
C PHE A 42 5.45 10.83 39.06
N LEU A 43 4.50 10.83 40.00
CA LEU A 43 3.23 10.11 39.86
C LEU A 43 2.36 10.71 38.75
N LEU A 44 2.27 12.03 38.67
CA LEU A 44 1.57 12.72 37.57
C LEU A 44 2.23 12.42 36.21
N LEU A 45 3.57 12.39 36.18
CA LEU A 45 4.32 12.01 34.99
C LEU A 45 4.07 10.56 34.58
N GLY A 46 4.00 9.64 35.55
CA GLY A 46 3.64 8.24 35.33
C GLY A 46 2.24 8.09 34.76
N PHE A 47 1.25 8.79 35.33
CA PHE A 47 -0.12 8.82 34.83
C PHE A 47 -0.19 9.37 33.40
N PHE A 48 0.56 10.43 33.10
CA PHE A 48 0.70 10.96 31.74
C PHE A 48 1.29 9.91 30.79
N GLY A 49 2.34 9.19 31.19
CA GLY A 49 2.92 8.09 30.42
C GLY A 49 1.91 6.96 30.14
N ILE A 50 1.10 6.58 31.14
CA ILE A 50 0.02 5.60 30.98
C ILE A 50 -1.06 6.11 30.03
N ALA A 51 -1.46 7.38 30.12
CA ALA A 51 -2.45 7.97 29.23
C ALA A 51 -1.96 7.99 27.77
N VAL A 52 -0.71 8.38 27.53
CA VAL A 52 -0.07 8.34 26.20
C VAL A 52 0.03 6.88 25.70
N GLY A 53 0.40 5.94 26.57
CA GLY A 53 0.43 4.51 26.27
C GLY A 53 -0.95 3.93 25.92
N ALA A 54 -1.99 4.32 26.66
CA ALA A 54 -3.38 3.93 26.40
C ALA A 54 -3.90 4.53 25.08
N LEU A 55 -3.55 5.78 24.75
CA LEU A 55 -3.82 6.37 23.45
C LEU A 55 -3.10 5.61 22.33
N PHE A 56 -1.84 5.24 22.52
CA PHE A 56 -1.08 4.42 21.58
C PHE A 56 -1.74 3.05 21.38
N LEU A 57 -2.11 2.35 22.46
CA LEU A 57 -2.80 1.05 22.43
C LEU A 57 -4.18 1.17 21.77
N ARG A 58 -4.99 2.16 22.12
CA ARG A 58 -6.29 2.45 21.48
C ARG A 58 -6.11 2.70 20.00
N LYS A 59 -5.08 3.44 19.60
CA LYS A 59 -4.81 3.79 18.20
C LYS A 59 -4.25 2.60 17.40
N LEU A 60 -3.41 1.75 18.02
CA LEU A 60 -3.02 0.44 17.49
C LEU A 60 -4.23 -0.48 17.33
N TRP A 61 -5.15 -0.46 18.30
CA TRP A 61 -6.38 -1.23 18.27
C TRP A 61 -7.32 -0.75 17.17
N LEU A 62 -7.45 0.57 16.96
CA LEU A 62 -8.19 1.16 15.85
C LEU A 62 -7.58 0.81 14.49
N ARG A 63 -6.25 0.80 14.35
CA ARG A 63 -5.57 0.34 13.12
C ARG A 63 -5.79 -1.15 12.88
N ARG A 64 -5.68 -1.96 13.94
CA ARG A 64 -6.06 -3.37 13.88
C ARG A 64 -7.55 -3.50 13.56
N ARG A 65 -8.41 -2.57 13.95
CA ARG A 65 -9.86 -2.56 13.65
C ARG A 65 -10.17 -2.09 12.25
N GLU A 66 -9.44 -1.15 11.65
CA GLU A 66 -9.59 -0.79 10.23
C GLU A 66 -9.10 -1.94 9.34
N GLN A 67 -7.97 -2.55 9.68
CA GLN A 67 -7.49 -3.78 9.03
C GLN A 67 -8.41 -4.97 9.31
N ARG A 68 -8.99 -5.06 10.51
CA ARG A 68 -10.00 -6.06 10.86
C ARG A 68 -11.38 -5.69 10.39
N PHE A 69 -11.68 -4.49 9.93
CA PHE A 69 -12.95 -4.19 9.27
C PHE A 69 -12.90 -4.76 7.86
N VAL A 70 -11.75 -4.59 7.19
CA VAL A 70 -11.42 -5.37 5.99
C VAL A 70 -11.41 -6.88 6.31
N GLN A 71 -10.84 -7.34 7.43
CA GLN A 71 -10.89 -8.77 7.80
C GLN A 71 -12.22 -9.26 8.39
N GLN A 72 -13.11 -8.40 8.89
CA GLN A 72 -14.43 -8.75 9.44
C GLN A 72 -15.45 -8.77 8.31
N VAL A 73 -15.25 -7.98 7.25
CA VAL A 73 -15.87 -8.22 5.95
C VAL A 73 -15.41 -9.57 5.39
N ILE A 74 -14.12 -9.93 5.51
CA ILE A 74 -13.61 -11.27 5.11
C ILE A 74 -14.09 -12.42 6.03
N ALA A 75 -14.25 -12.19 7.33
CA ALA A 75 -14.77 -13.21 8.26
C ALA A 75 -16.30 -13.31 8.15
N GLN A 76 -16.99 -12.22 7.80
CA GLN A 76 -18.35 -12.27 7.29
C GLN A 76 -18.41 -13.00 5.95
N ASP A 77 -17.41 -12.91 5.06
CA ASP A 77 -17.35 -13.72 3.83
C ASP A 77 -17.22 -15.22 4.16
N GLU A 78 -16.53 -15.62 5.24
CA GLU A 78 -16.47 -17.02 5.73
C GLU A 78 -17.82 -17.50 6.32
N ALA A 79 -18.61 -16.59 6.90
CA ALA A 79 -19.96 -16.86 7.36
C ALA A 79 -21.01 -16.79 6.21
N GLN A 80 -20.85 -15.88 5.25
CA GLN A 80 -21.62 -15.78 4.00
C GLN A 80 -21.28 -16.90 3.04
N LEU A 81 -20.11 -17.53 3.16
CA LEU A 81 -19.77 -18.80 2.52
C LEU A 81 -20.76 -19.92 2.89
N GLN A 82 -21.51 -19.79 3.98
CA GLN A 82 -22.64 -20.68 4.29
C GLN A 82 -23.96 -20.25 3.62
N SER A 83 -24.08 -19.00 3.17
CA SER A 83 -25.29 -18.42 2.54
C SER A 83 -25.18 -18.15 1.03
N LEU A 84 -23.99 -18.26 0.43
CA LEU A 84 -23.76 -18.06 -1.02
C LEU A 84 -24.36 -19.22 -1.83
N ALA A 85 -24.93 -18.89 -2.99
CA ALA A 85 -25.37 -19.90 -3.96
C ALA A 85 -24.17 -20.77 -4.39
N GLY A 86 -24.39 -22.07 -4.62
CA GLY A 86 -23.30 -23.05 -4.80
C GLY A 86 -22.21 -22.66 -5.82
N LYS A 87 -22.59 -21.99 -6.91
CA LYS A 87 -21.65 -21.54 -7.97
C LYS A 87 -20.71 -20.40 -7.55
N GLU A 88 -21.17 -19.47 -6.71
CA GLU A 88 -20.33 -18.34 -6.25
C GLU A 88 -19.26 -18.80 -5.26
N LYS A 89 -19.64 -19.76 -4.40
CA LYS A 89 -18.75 -20.43 -3.46
C LYS A 89 -17.63 -21.19 -4.16
N GLU A 90 -17.95 -21.84 -5.27
CA GLU A 90 -16.98 -22.59 -6.09
C GLU A 90 -15.97 -21.64 -6.75
N SER A 91 -16.44 -20.59 -7.44
CA SER A 91 -15.56 -19.57 -8.06
C SER A 91 -14.59 -18.93 -7.05
N PHE A 92 -15.07 -18.61 -5.85
CA PHE A 92 -14.20 -18.04 -4.81
C PHE A 92 -13.14 -19.04 -4.32
N ARG A 93 -13.51 -20.32 -4.12
CA ARG A 93 -12.55 -21.36 -3.73
C ARG A 93 -11.49 -21.54 -4.82
N GLU A 94 -11.89 -21.61 -6.08
CA GLU A 94 -10.95 -21.66 -7.22
C GLU A 94 -9.97 -20.49 -7.20
N LEU A 95 -10.45 -19.27 -6.98
CA LEU A 95 -9.60 -18.08 -6.87
C LEU A 95 -8.60 -18.20 -5.71
N GLN A 96 -9.06 -18.63 -4.53
CA GLN A 96 -8.21 -18.77 -3.34
C GLN A 96 -7.18 -19.89 -3.49
N ASP A 97 -7.55 -21.02 -4.11
CA ASP A 97 -6.68 -22.17 -4.32
C ASP A 97 -5.59 -21.83 -5.34
N ARG A 98 -5.95 -21.20 -6.48
CA ARG A 98 -4.97 -20.70 -7.46
C ARG A 98 -4.00 -19.69 -6.84
N TRP A 99 -4.52 -18.79 -6.00
CA TRP A 99 -3.69 -17.82 -5.28
C TRP A 99 -2.68 -18.52 -4.37
N ARG A 100 -3.14 -19.50 -3.60
CA ARG A 100 -2.30 -20.25 -2.68
C ARG A 100 -1.24 -21.03 -3.44
N GLU A 101 -1.60 -21.71 -4.53
CA GLU A 101 -0.68 -22.45 -5.38
C GLU A 101 0.42 -21.54 -5.98
N ALA A 102 0.04 -20.37 -6.50
CA ALA A 102 0.98 -19.38 -7.03
C ALA A 102 1.98 -18.89 -5.96
N VAL A 103 1.47 -18.59 -4.75
CA VAL A 103 2.31 -18.16 -3.61
C VAL A 103 3.24 -19.29 -3.16
N GLU A 104 2.75 -20.52 -3.05
CA GLU A 104 3.58 -21.67 -2.69
C GLU A 104 4.67 -21.94 -3.74
N THR A 105 4.35 -21.81 -5.02
CA THR A 105 5.30 -21.92 -6.14
C THR A 105 6.44 -20.90 -6.00
N LEU A 106 6.10 -19.63 -5.76
CA LEU A 106 7.10 -18.58 -5.49
C LEU A 106 7.95 -18.90 -4.25
N GLN A 107 7.32 -19.35 -3.17
CA GLN A 107 8.02 -19.65 -1.91
C GLN A 107 9.00 -20.83 -2.03
N ARG A 108 8.68 -21.83 -2.86
CA ARG A 108 9.53 -23.00 -3.12
C ARG A 108 10.63 -22.74 -4.15
N SER A 109 10.57 -21.62 -4.86
CA SER A 109 11.54 -21.26 -5.90
C SER A 109 12.93 -20.88 -5.37
N HIS A 110 13.91 -20.82 -6.27
CA HIS A 110 15.27 -20.35 -5.98
C HIS A 110 15.34 -18.88 -5.52
N LEU A 111 14.27 -18.09 -5.68
CA LEU A 111 14.19 -16.72 -5.16
C LEU A 111 14.40 -16.67 -3.63
N ARG A 112 14.18 -17.78 -2.91
CA ARG A 112 14.45 -17.87 -1.46
C ARG A 112 15.92 -17.64 -1.11
N LYS A 113 16.85 -17.89 -2.03
CA LYS A 113 18.28 -17.59 -1.84
C LYS A 113 18.58 -16.08 -1.90
N GLN A 114 17.73 -15.29 -2.53
CA GLN A 114 17.89 -13.83 -2.69
C GLN A 114 17.12 -13.04 -1.62
N GLY A 115 16.35 -13.70 -0.75
CA GLY A 115 15.56 -13.07 0.30
C GLY A 115 14.18 -13.70 0.42
N ASN A 116 13.19 -12.93 0.89
CA ASN A 116 11.80 -13.39 0.91
C ASN A 116 11.25 -13.44 -0.53
N PRO A 117 10.91 -14.62 -1.07
CA PRO A 117 10.49 -14.77 -2.47
C PRO A 117 9.34 -13.85 -2.89
N LEU A 118 8.42 -13.56 -1.96
CA LEU A 118 7.28 -12.67 -2.19
C LEU A 118 7.66 -11.21 -2.32
N TYR A 119 8.93 -10.84 -2.15
CA TYR A 119 9.42 -9.47 -2.28
C TYR A 119 10.70 -9.40 -3.10
N VAL A 120 11.14 -10.48 -3.74
CA VAL A 120 12.31 -10.42 -4.64
C VAL A 120 11.91 -9.75 -5.96
N LEU A 121 10.78 -10.16 -6.53
CA LEU A 121 10.28 -9.61 -7.79
C LEU A 121 9.14 -8.60 -7.57
N PRO A 122 9.08 -7.51 -8.35
CA PRO A 122 7.93 -6.61 -8.34
C PRO A 122 6.70 -7.25 -8.96
N TRP A 123 5.51 -6.93 -8.43
CA TRP A 123 4.23 -7.42 -8.94
C TRP A 123 3.44 -6.30 -9.63
N TYR A 124 2.95 -6.57 -10.85
CA TYR A 124 2.11 -5.65 -11.59
C TYR A 124 0.76 -6.28 -11.86
N LEU A 125 -0.31 -5.50 -11.73
CA LEU A 125 -1.66 -5.92 -12.06
C LEU A 125 -2.05 -5.37 -13.42
N VAL A 126 -2.66 -6.17 -14.28
CA VAL A 126 -3.21 -5.74 -15.58
C VAL A 126 -4.72 -5.73 -15.50
N ILE A 127 -5.34 -4.57 -15.74
CA ILE A 127 -6.80 -4.39 -15.79
C ILE A 127 -7.20 -3.70 -17.09
N GLY A 128 -8.43 -3.90 -17.51
CA GLY A 128 -9.02 -3.32 -18.72
C GLY A 128 -10.19 -4.16 -19.19
N GLU A 129 -11.01 -3.61 -20.07
CA GLU A 129 -12.23 -4.29 -20.52
C GLU A 129 -11.95 -5.68 -21.14
N SER A 130 -12.96 -6.55 -21.14
CA SER A 130 -12.92 -7.81 -21.90
C SER A 130 -12.55 -7.54 -23.37
N GLY A 131 -11.62 -8.34 -23.91
CA GLY A 131 -11.16 -8.16 -25.29
C GLY A 131 -10.23 -6.96 -25.54
N SER A 132 -9.79 -6.23 -24.53
CA SER A 132 -8.79 -5.15 -24.65
C SER A 132 -7.34 -5.65 -24.86
N GLY A 133 -7.11 -6.93 -25.15
CA GLY A 133 -5.77 -7.44 -25.46
C GLY A 133 -4.84 -7.70 -24.27
N LYS A 134 -5.33 -7.75 -23.02
CA LYS A 134 -4.51 -8.00 -21.81
C LYS A 134 -3.64 -9.25 -21.90
N THR A 135 -4.27 -10.42 -21.97
CA THR A 135 -3.60 -11.72 -22.03
C THR A 135 -2.70 -11.83 -23.25
N THR A 136 -3.20 -11.41 -24.42
CA THR A 136 -2.47 -11.41 -25.68
C THR A 136 -1.22 -10.53 -25.61
N ALA A 137 -1.27 -9.37 -24.96
CA ALA A 137 -0.11 -8.49 -24.78
C ALA A 137 0.98 -9.14 -23.91
N ILE A 138 0.59 -9.84 -22.84
CA ILE A 138 1.53 -10.52 -21.94
C ILE A 138 2.15 -11.74 -22.63
N GLU A 139 1.36 -12.52 -23.35
CA GLU A 139 1.81 -13.70 -24.08
C GLU A 139 2.77 -13.34 -25.22
N SER A 140 2.40 -12.31 -25.99
CA SER A 140 3.18 -11.82 -27.15
C SER A 140 4.41 -11.02 -26.76
N ALA A 141 4.60 -10.69 -25.48
CA ALA A 141 5.83 -10.08 -24.97
C ALA A 141 7.05 -11.01 -25.07
N ARG A 142 6.84 -12.32 -25.29
CA ARG A 142 7.90 -13.33 -25.52
C ARG A 142 8.98 -13.37 -24.44
N LEU A 143 8.60 -13.03 -23.20
CA LEU A 143 9.50 -13.12 -22.04
C LEU A 143 9.66 -14.57 -21.58
N SER A 144 10.87 -14.92 -21.16
CA SER A 144 11.18 -16.21 -20.55
C SER A 144 10.42 -16.38 -19.23
N SER A 145 9.69 -17.48 -19.11
CA SER A 145 9.05 -17.91 -17.86
C SER A 145 9.79 -19.13 -17.29
N PRO A 146 10.32 -19.06 -16.07
CA PRO A 146 10.95 -20.21 -15.42
C PRO A 146 9.94 -21.28 -14.97
N PHE A 147 8.62 -21.01 -15.05
CA PHE A 147 7.55 -21.92 -14.62
C PHE A 147 6.61 -22.25 -15.79
N ALA A 148 7.11 -23.02 -16.76
CA ALA A 148 6.37 -23.36 -17.98
C ALA A 148 5.05 -24.12 -17.72
N ASP A 149 4.99 -24.95 -16.68
CA ASP A 149 3.81 -25.76 -16.36
C ASP A 149 2.64 -24.92 -15.85
N PHE A 150 2.91 -23.86 -15.09
CA PHE A 150 1.87 -22.93 -14.60
C PHE A 150 1.20 -22.15 -15.75
N ARG A 151 1.89 -22.03 -16.90
CA ARG A 151 1.38 -21.37 -18.10
C ARG A 151 0.28 -22.18 -18.81
N ARG A 152 0.31 -23.52 -18.72
CA ARG A 152 -0.62 -24.40 -19.46
C ARG A 152 -2.06 -24.34 -18.94
N THR A 153 -2.26 -23.92 -17.70
CA THR A 153 -3.58 -23.71 -17.09
C THR A 153 -4.19 -22.33 -17.37
N SER A 154 -3.38 -21.39 -17.88
CA SER A 154 -3.73 -20.00 -18.12
C SER A 154 -3.72 -19.72 -19.63
N GLY A 155 -4.87 -19.86 -20.31
CA GLY A 155 -5.00 -19.45 -21.72
C GLY A 155 -6.02 -20.22 -22.56
N LEU A 156 -6.28 -21.50 -22.29
CA LEU A 156 -7.13 -22.34 -23.17
C LEU A 156 -8.64 -22.08 -23.07
N ALA A 157 -9.12 -21.40 -22.01
CA ALA A 157 -10.55 -21.16 -21.77
C ALA A 157 -10.88 -19.69 -21.44
N GLY A 158 -9.99 -18.77 -21.79
CA GLY A 158 -10.05 -17.37 -21.36
C GLY A 158 -9.75 -17.17 -19.87
N THR A 159 -9.33 -15.96 -19.50
CA THR A 159 -9.02 -15.60 -18.11
C THR A 159 -10.30 -15.55 -17.28
N ARG A 160 -10.56 -16.60 -16.49
CA ARG A 160 -11.77 -16.69 -15.66
C ARG A 160 -11.74 -15.76 -14.46
N ASN A 161 -10.61 -15.60 -13.76
CA ASN A 161 -10.54 -14.74 -12.57
C ASN A 161 -9.24 -13.93 -12.62
N CYS A 162 -8.12 -14.60 -12.34
CA CYS A 162 -6.78 -14.05 -12.49
C CYS A 162 -5.78 -15.15 -12.87
N ASP A 163 -4.92 -14.86 -13.83
CA ASP A 163 -3.81 -15.71 -14.26
C ASP A 163 -2.48 -15.10 -13.82
N TRP A 164 -1.55 -15.94 -13.38
CA TRP A 164 -0.23 -15.50 -12.92
C TRP A 164 0.84 -15.77 -13.95
N TRP A 165 1.58 -14.72 -14.29
CA TRP A 165 2.69 -14.77 -15.21
C TRP A 165 3.98 -14.49 -14.46
N PHE A 166 4.80 -15.52 -14.32
CA PHE A 166 6.10 -15.42 -13.67
C PHE A 166 7.18 -15.20 -14.73
N PHE A 167 7.80 -14.03 -14.71
CA PHE A 167 8.96 -13.71 -15.55
C PHE A 167 10.22 -13.60 -14.70
N GLU A 168 11.38 -13.60 -15.34
CA GLU A 168 12.68 -13.49 -14.64
C GLU A 168 12.79 -12.26 -13.74
N GLN A 169 12.14 -11.15 -14.12
CA GLN A 169 12.34 -9.84 -13.50
C GLN A 169 11.05 -9.23 -12.90
N ALA A 170 9.90 -9.87 -13.09
CA ALA A 170 8.61 -9.41 -12.55
C ALA A 170 7.57 -10.53 -12.49
N VAL A 171 6.52 -10.33 -11.70
CA VAL A 171 5.30 -11.13 -11.77
C VAL A 171 4.17 -10.25 -12.28
N ILE A 172 3.44 -10.72 -13.29
CA ILE A 172 2.29 -10.02 -13.85
C ILE A 172 1.03 -10.80 -13.49
N LEU A 173 0.06 -10.09 -12.92
CA LEU A 173 -1.27 -10.61 -12.60
C LEU A 173 -2.22 -10.15 -13.70
N ASP A 174 -2.64 -11.07 -14.56
CA ASP A 174 -3.62 -10.81 -15.60
C ASP A 174 -5.02 -11.05 -15.05
N THR A 175 -5.94 -10.10 -15.22
CA THR A 175 -7.29 -10.18 -14.64
C THR A 175 -8.37 -10.37 -15.68
N ALA A 176 -9.48 -10.98 -15.26
CA ALA A 176 -10.69 -11.03 -16.07
C ALA A 176 -11.20 -9.61 -16.37
N GLY A 177 -11.68 -9.38 -17.60
CA GLY A 177 -12.14 -8.04 -18.02
C GLY A 177 -13.31 -7.49 -17.19
N ARG A 178 -14.09 -8.38 -16.57
CA ARG A 178 -15.20 -8.01 -15.68
C ARG A 178 -14.77 -7.29 -14.40
N TYR A 179 -13.50 -7.41 -13.99
CA TYR A 179 -12.98 -6.63 -12.87
C TYR A 179 -12.79 -5.14 -13.24
N ALA A 180 -12.61 -4.82 -14.53
CA ALA A 180 -12.58 -3.44 -15.00
C ALA A 180 -13.99 -2.92 -15.24
N ILE A 181 -14.78 -3.63 -16.06
CA ILE A 181 -16.16 -3.28 -16.39
C ILE A 181 -17.06 -4.46 -15.98
N PRO A 182 -17.80 -4.35 -14.87
CA PRO A 182 -18.58 -5.47 -14.33
C PRO A 182 -19.71 -5.86 -15.28
N VAL A 183 -19.93 -7.17 -15.42
CA VAL A 183 -21.12 -7.72 -16.11
C VAL A 183 -22.25 -7.88 -15.10
N ASP A 184 -21.88 -8.26 -13.86
CA ASP A 184 -22.76 -8.31 -12.70
C ASP A 184 -22.19 -7.41 -11.59
N GLU A 185 -22.83 -6.26 -11.37
CA GLU A 185 -22.37 -5.24 -10.41
C GLU A 185 -22.26 -5.74 -8.96
N GLY A 186 -23.04 -6.74 -8.57
CA GLY A 186 -22.96 -7.33 -7.23
C GLY A 186 -21.81 -8.32 -7.15
N ARG A 187 -21.93 -9.41 -7.92
CA ARG A 187 -21.01 -10.56 -7.86
C ARG A 187 -19.59 -10.18 -8.26
N ASP A 188 -19.41 -9.44 -9.35
CA ASP A 188 -18.07 -9.12 -9.85
C ASP A 188 -17.34 -8.13 -8.93
N LYS A 189 -18.09 -7.22 -8.28
CA LYS A 189 -17.52 -6.29 -7.30
C LYS A 189 -17.10 -7.00 -6.02
N GLU A 190 -17.89 -7.96 -5.54
CA GLU A 190 -17.53 -8.78 -4.38
C GLU A 190 -16.29 -9.64 -4.67
N GLU A 191 -16.24 -10.27 -5.84
CA GLU A 191 -15.10 -11.05 -6.30
C GLU A 191 -13.82 -10.20 -6.43
N TRP A 192 -13.94 -8.99 -6.99
CA TRP A 192 -12.85 -8.01 -7.06
C TRP A 192 -12.34 -7.59 -5.68
N GLN A 193 -13.22 -7.31 -4.73
CA GLN A 193 -12.80 -6.97 -3.36
C GLN A 193 -12.07 -8.14 -2.69
N LYS A 194 -12.57 -9.37 -2.87
CA LYS A 194 -11.92 -10.59 -2.39
C LYS A 194 -10.54 -10.79 -3.00
N PHE A 195 -10.38 -10.54 -4.31
CA PHE A 195 -9.09 -10.53 -4.99
C PHE A 195 -8.11 -9.52 -4.36
N LEU A 196 -8.53 -8.27 -4.16
CA LEU A 196 -7.69 -7.24 -3.53
C LEU A 196 -7.31 -7.61 -2.09
N ASN A 197 -8.21 -8.27 -1.36
CA ASN A 197 -7.93 -8.76 -0.01
C ASN A 197 -6.87 -9.87 0.00
N LEU A 198 -6.84 -10.74 -1.01
CA LEU A 198 -5.79 -11.76 -1.15
C LEU A 198 -4.41 -11.11 -1.38
N LEU A 199 -4.32 -10.04 -2.18
CA LEU A 199 -3.09 -9.25 -2.36
C LEU A 199 -2.54 -8.75 -1.01
N VAL A 200 -3.39 -8.11 -0.20
CA VAL A 200 -2.97 -7.57 1.11
C VAL A 200 -2.68 -8.69 2.10
N LYS A 201 -3.42 -9.81 2.06
CA LYS A 201 -3.22 -10.96 2.95
C LYS A 201 -1.83 -11.57 2.76
N TYR A 202 -1.46 -11.87 1.52
CA TYR A 202 -0.24 -12.59 1.20
C TYR A 202 0.99 -11.69 1.01
N ARG A 203 0.83 -10.42 0.58
CA ARG A 203 1.95 -9.51 0.27
C ARG A 203 1.81 -8.14 0.98
N LYS A 204 1.69 -8.13 2.31
CA LYS A 204 1.44 -6.93 3.16
C LYS A 204 2.34 -5.70 2.94
N LYS A 205 3.65 -5.86 2.71
CA LYS A 205 4.60 -4.72 2.65
C LYS A 205 4.52 -3.92 1.35
N GLU A 206 4.38 -4.61 0.23
CA GLU A 206 4.38 -4.06 -1.14
C GLU A 206 3.35 -4.84 -1.97
N PRO A 207 2.02 -4.71 -1.74
CA PRO A 207 1.04 -5.60 -2.38
C PRO A 207 1.11 -5.59 -3.91
N LEU A 208 1.33 -4.41 -4.50
CA LEU A 208 1.61 -4.20 -5.92
C LEU A 208 2.67 -3.11 -6.09
N ASN A 209 3.44 -3.19 -7.18
CA ASN A 209 4.43 -2.20 -7.58
C ASN A 209 3.91 -1.27 -8.69
N GLY A 210 2.89 -1.67 -9.43
CA GLY A 210 2.21 -0.83 -10.41
C GLY A 210 0.94 -1.46 -10.96
N LEU A 211 0.14 -0.64 -11.62
CA LEU A 211 -1.09 -1.03 -12.32
C LEU A 211 -0.94 -0.72 -13.81
N ILE A 212 -1.29 -1.67 -14.65
CA ILE A 212 -1.31 -1.51 -16.11
C ILE A 212 -2.78 -1.49 -16.52
N VAL A 213 -3.20 -0.38 -17.12
CA VAL A 213 -4.54 -0.20 -17.65
C VAL A 213 -4.47 -0.35 -19.16
N THR A 214 -5.13 -1.37 -19.69
CA THR A 214 -5.18 -1.63 -21.14
C THR A 214 -6.43 -1.01 -21.76
N ILE A 215 -6.24 -0.33 -22.89
CA ILE A 215 -7.33 0.20 -23.72
C ILE A 215 -7.03 -0.10 -25.19
N ALA A 216 -8.03 -0.52 -25.95
CA ALA A 216 -7.81 -0.95 -27.33
C ALA A 216 -7.88 0.22 -28.32
N ALA A 217 -6.97 0.26 -29.29
CA ALA A 217 -6.87 1.36 -30.26
C ALA A 217 -8.12 1.49 -31.14
N ASP A 218 -8.71 0.38 -31.57
CA ASP A 218 -9.97 0.35 -32.31
C ASP A 218 -11.12 1.05 -31.58
N LYS A 219 -11.22 0.85 -30.26
CA LYS A 219 -12.22 1.54 -29.43
C LYS A 219 -11.96 3.04 -29.35
N LEU A 220 -10.70 3.45 -29.19
CA LEU A 220 -10.32 4.85 -29.17
C LEU A 220 -10.67 5.59 -30.47
N LEU A 221 -10.67 4.88 -31.61
CA LEU A 221 -10.99 5.43 -32.93
C LEU A 221 -12.49 5.37 -33.27
N ALA A 222 -13.20 4.34 -32.80
CA ALA A 222 -14.58 4.06 -33.20
C ALA A 222 -15.66 4.50 -32.20
N ASN A 223 -15.36 4.49 -30.89
CA ASN A 223 -16.37 4.75 -29.86
C ASN A 223 -16.70 6.24 -29.73
N SER A 224 -17.89 6.53 -29.22
CA SER A 224 -18.30 7.90 -28.90
C SER A 224 -17.56 8.45 -27.66
N ALA A 225 -17.55 9.77 -27.52
CA ALA A 225 -16.93 10.43 -26.38
C ALA A 225 -17.58 10.03 -25.05
N GLU A 226 -18.90 9.79 -25.05
CA GLU A 226 -19.66 9.34 -23.89
C GLU A 226 -19.22 7.96 -23.42
N SER A 227 -19.10 7.00 -24.34
CA SER A 227 -18.64 5.65 -24.03
C SER A 227 -17.21 5.64 -23.47
N LEU A 228 -16.30 6.43 -24.04
CA LEU A 228 -14.93 6.54 -23.55
C LEU A 228 -14.84 7.22 -22.17
N ASN A 229 -15.72 8.20 -21.90
CA ASN A 229 -15.83 8.82 -20.59
C ASN A 229 -16.34 7.82 -19.54
N GLU A 230 -17.34 7.01 -19.88
CA GLU A 230 -17.86 5.96 -19.00
C GLU A 230 -16.80 4.90 -18.69
N GLU A 231 -16.06 4.44 -19.69
CA GLU A 231 -14.95 3.51 -19.50
C GLU A 231 -13.87 4.09 -18.58
N GLY A 232 -13.48 5.35 -18.80
CA GLY A 232 -12.53 6.04 -17.93
C GLY A 232 -13.03 6.22 -16.50
N LEU A 233 -14.31 6.50 -16.29
CA LEU A 233 -14.94 6.54 -14.96
C LEU A 233 -14.94 5.16 -14.27
N ASN A 234 -15.23 4.08 -15.00
CA ASN A 234 -15.18 2.73 -14.45
C ASN A 234 -13.76 2.36 -14.00
N ILE A 235 -12.76 2.60 -14.86
CA ILE A 235 -11.36 2.42 -14.52
C ILE A 235 -10.97 3.27 -13.31
N ARG A 236 -11.38 4.54 -13.26
CA ARG A 236 -11.13 5.41 -12.10
C ARG A 236 -11.60 4.79 -10.80
N ARG A 237 -12.85 4.30 -10.75
CA ARG A 237 -13.42 3.63 -9.57
C ARG A 237 -12.57 2.44 -9.13
N ARG A 238 -12.10 1.61 -10.08
CA ARG A 238 -11.25 0.45 -9.78
C ARG A 238 -9.88 0.85 -9.24
N ILE A 239 -9.28 1.91 -9.77
CA ILE A 239 -8.03 2.46 -9.24
C ILE A 239 -8.25 2.98 -7.81
N ASP A 240 -9.34 3.69 -7.54
CA ASP A 240 -9.66 4.21 -6.20
C ASP A 240 -9.90 3.07 -5.20
N GLU A 241 -10.65 2.04 -5.58
CA GLU A 241 -10.87 0.83 -4.78
C GLU A 241 -9.54 0.15 -4.45
N LEU A 242 -8.68 -0.04 -5.45
CA LEU A 242 -7.35 -0.62 -5.29
C LEU A 242 -6.49 0.22 -4.33
N MET A 243 -6.36 1.53 -4.55
CA MET A 243 -5.59 2.40 -3.67
C MET A 243 -6.12 2.41 -2.23
N ARG A 244 -7.45 2.35 -2.07
CA ARG A 244 -8.10 2.28 -0.75
C ARG A 244 -7.77 0.99 -0.01
N VAL A 245 -7.87 -0.17 -0.68
CA VAL A 245 -7.57 -1.47 -0.06
C VAL A 245 -6.07 -1.61 0.24
N LEU A 246 -5.20 -1.18 -0.68
CA LEU A 246 -3.76 -1.28 -0.50
C LEU A 246 -3.20 -0.23 0.48
N GLY A 247 -3.89 0.91 0.67
CA GLY A 247 -3.41 2.03 1.49
C GLY A 247 -2.17 2.72 0.91
N ALA A 248 -1.99 2.65 -0.40
CA ALA A 248 -0.86 3.23 -1.11
C ALA A 248 -1.29 3.82 -2.45
N ARG A 249 -0.58 4.86 -2.91
CA ARG A 249 -0.72 5.39 -4.27
C ARG A 249 0.09 4.50 -5.21
N VAL A 250 -0.59 3.91 -6.18
CA VAL A 250 0.00 2.97 -7.12
C VAL A 250 0.29 3.69 -8.45
N PRO A 251 1.49 3.54 -9.02
CA PRO A 251 1.80 4.09 -10.34
C PRO A 251 1.00 3.33 -11.41
N VAL A 252 0.35 4.09 -12.29
CA VAL A 252 -0.54 3.58 -13.34
C VAL A 252 0.09 3.79 -14.72
N TYR A 253 0.22 2.72 -15.48
CA TYR A 253 0.71 2.71 -16.85
C TYR A 253 -0.48 2.48 -17.78
N VAL A 254 -0.68 3.37 -18.75
CA VAL A 254 -1.68 3.14 -19.80
C VAL A 254 -1.01 2.43 -20.96
N LEU A 255 -1.54 1.27 -21.35
CA LEU A 255 -1.08 0.52 -22.51
C LEU A 255 -2.20 0.49 -23.55
N VAL A 256 -2.01 1.24 -24.64
CA VAL A 256 -2.85 1.15 -25.82
C VAL A 256 -2.48 -0.12 -26.57
N THR A 257 -3.42 -1.06 -26.65
CA THR A 257 -3.27 -2.35 -27.32
C THR A 257 -3.96 -2.30 -28.69
N LYS A 258 -3.80 -3.37 -29.47
CA LYS A 258 -4.39 -3.50 -30.82
C LYS A 258 -4.04 -2.36 -31.79
N CYS A 259 -2.85 -1.78 -31.65
CA CYS A 259 -2.42 -0.71 -32.55
C CYS A 259 -2.28 -1.15 -34.01
N ASP A 260 -2.25 -2.47 -34.29
CA ASP A 260 -2.37 -3.04 -35.63
C ASP A 260 -3.68 -2.68 -36.34
N LEU A 261 -4.73 -2.36 -35.58
CA LEU A 261 -6.00 -1.87 -36.12
C LEU A 261 -5.95 -0.39 -36.51
N ILE A 262 -4.80 0.27 -36.40
CA ILE A 262 -4.55 1.58 -36.98
C ILE A 262 -4.00 1.36 -38.38
N ARG A 263 -4.64 1.94 -39.41
CA ARG A 263 -4.20 1.79 -40.80
C ARG A 263 -2.72 2.15 -40.95
N GLY A 264 -1.96 1.21 -41.53
CA GLY A 264 -0.54 1.37 -41.82
C GLY A 264 0.43 0.93 -40.73
N MET A 265 -0.05 0.57 -39.52
CA MET A 265 0.83 0.13 -38.43
C MET A 265 1.63 -1.13 -38.78
N SER A 266 0.97 -2.18 -39.27
CA SER A 266 1.61 -3.45 -39.62
C SER A 266 2.67 -3.28 -40.72
N PRO A 267 2.35 -2.71 -41.91
CA PRO A 267 3.36 -2.54 -42.95
C PRO A 267 4.48 -1.58 -42.52
N PHE A 268 4.19 -0.56 -41.70
CA PHE A 268 5.23 0.32 -41.15
C PHE A 268 6.18 -0.45 -40.20
N SER A 269 5.61 -1.28 -39.33
CA SER A 269 6.37 -2.09 -38.35
C SER A 269 7.24 -3.15 -39.02
N ASP A 270 6.82 -3.69 -40.17
CA ASP A 270 7.57 -4.67 -40.94
C ASP A 270 8.82 -4.09 -41.61
N GLN A 271 8.87 -2.76 -41.82
CA GLN A 271 10.05 -2.08 -42.34
C GLN A 271 11.06 -1.70 -41.26
N LEU A 272 10.73 -1.87 -39.98
CA LEU A 272 11.66 -1.51 -38.90
C LEU A 272 12.81 -2.51 -38.80
N PRO A 273 14.02 -2.06 -38.43
CA PRO A 273 15.16 -2.95 -38.23
C PRO A 273 14.88 -4.06 -37.21
N VAL A 274 15.55 -5.20 -37.38
CA VAL A 274 15.47 -6.34 -36.46
C VAL A 274 15.74 -5.90 -35.02
N GLY A 275 14.92 -6.37 -34.08
CA GLY A 275 15.00 -6.01 -32.66
C GLY A 275 14.34 -4.68 -32.29
N SER A 276 14.01 -3.80 -33.26
CA SER A 276 13.30 -2.53 -32.95
C SER A 276 11.91 -2.76 -32.36
N LEU A 277 11.27 -3.86 -32.75
CA LEU A 277 9.96 -4.26 -32.24
C LEU A 277 9.99 -4.77 -30.79
N ASP A 278 11.17 -5.07 -30.25
CA ASP A 278 11.29 -5.42 -28.83
C ASP A 278 11.30 -4.17 -27.94
N GLN A 279 11.73 -3.03 -28.49
CA GLN A 279 11.75 -1.75 -27.79
C GLN A 279 10.32 -1.26 -27.52
N ALA A 280 10.04 -0.81 -26.31
CA ALA A 280 8.71 -0.27 -26.00
C ALA A 280 8.48 1.06 -26.74
N MET A 281 7.30 1.20 -27.36
CA MET A 281 6.83 2.44 -27.98
C MET A 281 6.01 3.22 -26.95
N GLY A 282 6.59 4.24 -26.34
CA GLY A 282 5.89 5.03 -25.32
C GLY A 282 6.79 6.00 -24.57
N ILE A 283 6.21 6.70 -23.60
CA ILE A 283 6.92 7.69 -22.78
C ILE A 283 6.60 7.47 -21.30
N LEU A 284 7.64 7.61 -20.46
CA LEU A 284 7.51 7.70 -19.00
C LEU A 284 7.26 9.15 -18.58
N LYS A 285 6.20 9.38 -17.80
CA LYS A 285 5.91 10.67 -17.19
C LYS A 285 6.84 10.91 -15.99
N ARG A 286 7.88 11.73 -16.16
CA ARG A 286 8.87 12.03 -15.10
C ARG A 286 8.44 13.14 -14.16
N ASP A 287 7.77 14.15 -14.69
CA ASP A 287 7.19 15.24 -13.91
C ASP A 287 5.73 14.90 -13.57
N PHE A 288 5.41 14.79 -12.28
CA PHE A 288 4.06 14.50 -11.82
C PHE A 288 3.23 15.75 -11.51
N THR A 289 3.80 16.95 -11.65
CA THR A 289 3.10 18.22 -11.40
C THR A 289 2.26 18.66 -12.60
N SER A 290 2.70 18.32 -13.81
CA SER A 290 1.94 18.59 -15.03
C SER A 290 0.60 17.83 -15.07
N PRO A 291 -0.47 18.44 -15.59
CA PRO A 291 -1.75 17.76 -15.82
C PRO A 291 -1.60 16.56 -16.79
N PRO A 292 -2.46 15.53 -16.67
CA PRO A 292 -2.48 14.39 -17.62
C PRO A 292 -2.61 14.81 -19.09
N ALA A 293 -3.36 15.87 -19.38
CA ALA A 293 -3.55 16.38 -20.74
C ALA A 293 -2.25 16.89 -21.36
N SER A 294 -1.44 17.66 -20.62
CA SER A 294 -0.15 18.16 -21.11
C SER A 294 0.84 17.02 -21.39
N PHE A 295 0.81 15.97 -20.56
CA PHE A 295 1.60 14.77 -20.80
C PHE A 295 1.13 14.03 -22.06
N LEU A 296 -0.17 13.95 -22.31
CA LEU A 296 -0.72 13.37 -23.52
C LEU A 296 -0.25 14.12 -24.77
N ASP A 297 -0.28 15.46 -24.73
CA ASP A 297 0.20 16.30 -25.84
C ASP A 297 1.69 16.06 -26.11
N GLN A 298 2.50 15.99 -25.06
CA GLN A 298 3.93 15.65 -25.18
C GLN A 298 4.13 14.27 -25.83
N VAL A 299 3.30 13.28 -25.49
CA VAL A 299 3.38 11.92 -26.05
C VAL A 299 3.13 11.92 -27.55
N PHE A 300 2.04 12.55 -27.99
CA PHE A 300 1.69 12.57 -29.41
C PHE A 300 2.64 13.43 -30.23
N GLU A 301 3.15 14.53 -29.68
CA GLU A 301 4.17 15.33 -30.34
C GLU A 301 5.46 14.52 -30.54
N THR A 302 5.99 13.95 -29.46
CA THR A 302 7.28 13.25 -29.49
C THR A 302 7.23 11.98 -30.34
N ILE A 303 6.19 11.15 -30.16
CA ILE A 303 6.06 9.90 -30.91
C ILE A 303 5.66 10.22 -32.36
N GLY A 304 4.74 11.15 -32.58
CA GLY A 304 4.31 11.57 -33.91
C GLY A 304 5.48 12.07 -34.76
N GLU A 305 6.28 13.00 -34.24
CA GLU A 305 7.49 13.49 -34.93
C GLU A 305 8.48 12.35 -35.23
N ARG A 306 8.69 11.44 -34.28
CA ARG A 306 9.58 10.30 -34.50
C ARG A 306 9.06 9.36 -35.60
N LEU A 307 7.75 9.12 -35.66
CA LEU A 307 7.11 8.35 -36.73
C LEU A 307 7.24 9.06 -38.10
N ARG A 308 7.05 10.39 -38.15
CA ARG A 308 7.26 11.19 -39.37
C ARG A 308 8.70 11.15 -39.85
N HIS A 309 9.68 11.23 -38.95
CA HIS A 309 11.09 11.07 -39.29
C HIS A 309 11.41 9.66 -39.83
N PHE A 310 10.91 8.61 -39.17
CA PHE A 310 11.08 7.24 -39.68
C PHE A 310 10.45 7.06 -41.05
N ARG A 311 9.26 7.63 -41.29
CA ARG A 311 8.61 7.64 -42.61
C ARG A 311 9.55 8.20 -43.68
N ILE A 312 10.26 9.32 -43.42
CA ILE A 312 11.24 9.90 -44.36
C ILE A 312 12.43 8.94 -44.59
N LEU A 313 12.95 8.33 -43.53
CA LEU A 313 14.09 7.40 -43.63
C LEU A 313 13.74 6.15 -44.45
N LEU A 314 12.50 5.65 -44.34
CA LEU A 314 12.03 4.50 -45.13
C LEU A 314 12.01 4.80 -46.64
N PHE A 315 11.81 6.06 -47.06
CA PHE A 315 11.87 6.44 -48.48
C PHE A 315 13.27 6.50 -49.08
N GLN A 316 14.29 6.67 -48.25
CA GLN A 316 15.67 6.74 -48.73
C GLN A 316 16.25 5.37 -49.04
N GLN A 317 15.62 4.29 -48.57
CA GLN A 317 16.04 2.94 -48.88
C GLN A 317 15.57 2.55 -50.29
N PRO A 318 16.38 1.82 -51.08
CA PRO A 318 15.94 1.27 -52.35
C PRO A 318 14.84 0.24 -52.09
N LEU A 319 13.59 0.71 -52.12
CA LEU A 319 12.40 -0.08 -51.82
C LEU A 319 12.24 -1.17 -52.90
N SER A 320 12.48 -2.42 -52.50
CA SER A 320 12.16 -3.59 -53.29
C SER A 320 10.63 -3.75 -53.31
N LYS A 321 10.00 -3.42 -54.45
CA LYS A 321 8.56 -3.55 -54.76
C LYS A 321 7.63 -2.51 -54.14
N THR A 322 6.45 -2.42 -54.75
CA THR A 322 5.29 -1.57 -54.39
C THR A 322 5.15 -1.36 -52.88
N VAL A 323 5.38 -0.12 -52.46
CA VAL A 323 5.24 0.32 -51.05
C VAL A 323 3.76 0.35 -50.70
N ASP A 324 3.40 -0.26 -49.57
CA ASP A 324 2.04 -0.17 -49.05
C ASP A 324 1.69 1.30 -48.74
N PRO A 325 0.64 1.87 -49.34
CA PRO A 325 0.20 3.24 -49.08
C PRO A 325 -0.06 3.53 -47.58
N GLY A 326 -0.38 2.51 -46.78
CA GLY A 326 -0.57 2.60 -45.35
C GLY A 326 0.66 3.14 -44.61
N ILE A 327 1.88 2.88 -45.09
CA ILE A 327 3.13 3.40 -44.49
C ILE A 327 3.11 4.94 -44.46
N PHE A 328 2.52 5.57 -45.47
CA PHE A 328 2.43 7.03 -45.56
C PHE A 328 1.41 7.61 -44.58
N LEU A 329 0.28 6.91 -44.42
CA LEU A 329 -0.85 7.35 -43.61
C LEU A 329 -0.62 7.14 -42.12
N PHE A 330 0.20 6.15 -41.73
CA PHE A 330 0.33 5.71 -40.35
C PHE A 330 0.62 6.83 -39.33
N PRO A 331 1.58 7.77 -39.54
CA PRO A 331 1.82 8.83 -38.55
C PRO A 331 0.59 9.72 -38.28
N GLU A 332 -0.22 9.98 -39.32
CA GLU A 332 -1.40 10.84 -39.17
C GLU A 332 -2.61 10.06 -38.63
N GLU A 333 -2.75 8.79 -38.99
CA GLU A 333 -3.75 7.87 -38.42
C GLU A 333 -3.46 7.61 -36.93
N PHE A 334 -2.19 7.44 -36.56
CA PHE A 334 -1.77 7.36 -35.16
C PHE A 334 -2.20 8.61 -34.38
N GLY A 335 -2.04 9.80 -34.97
CA GLY A 335 -2.46 11.07 -34.37
C GLY A 335 -3.95 11.14 -34.02
N GLN A 336 -4.81 10.38 -34.71
CA GLN A 336 -6.26 10.35 -34.45
C GLN A 336 -6.60 9.76 -33.08
N LEU A 337 -5.74 8.90 -32.52
CA LEU A 337 -5.93 8.35 -31.18
C LEU A 337 -5.96 9.42 -30.09
N ARG A 338 -5.36 10.60 -30.32
CA ARG A 338 -5.22 11.66 -29.32
C ARG A 338 -6.57 12.06 -28.74
N GLN A 339 -7.60 12.19 -29.57
CA GLN A 339 -8.91 12.64 -29.13
C GLN A 339 -9.57 11.63 -28.19
N GLY A 340 -9.68 10.36 -28.64
CA GLY A 340 -10.29 9.30 -27.84
C GLY A 340 -9.53 9.05 -26.55
N LEU A 341 -8.20 9.00 -26.63
CA LEU A 341 -7.35 8.76 -25.47
C LEU A 341 -7.42 9.93 -24.48
N GLY A 342 -7.55 11.16 -24.97
CA GLY A 342 -7.78 12.35 -24.15
C GLY A 342 -9.05 12.24 -23.31
N ARG A 343 -10.18 11.82 -23.90
CA ARG A 343 -11.46 11.62 -23.18
C ARG A 343 -11.35 10.58 -22.07
N PHE A 344 -10.79 9.43 -22.42
CA PHE A 344 -10.55 8.35 -21.46
C PHE A 344 -9.64 8.81 -20.31
N MET A 345 -8.50 9.44 -20.62
CA MET A 345 -7.54 9.87 -19.60
C MET A 345 -8.05 11.01 -18.73
N GLU A 346 -8.83 11.94 -19.29
CA GLU A 346 -9.42 13.06 -18.55
C GLU A 346 -10.31 12.55 -17.41
N THR A 347 -11.10 11.51 -17.67
CA THR A 347 -12.00 10.91 -16.67
C THR A 347 -11.27 9.94 -15.75
N ALA A 348 -10.38 9.09 -16.29
CA ALA A 348 -9.62 8.11 -15.50
C ALA A 348 -8.65 8.74 -14.49
N PHE A 349 -8.07 9.90 -14.79
CA PHE A 349 -7.04 10.56 -13.98
C PHE A 349 -7.46 11.92 -13.41
N ARG A 350 -8.77 12.24 -13.44
CA ARG A 350 -9.30 13.49 -12.89
C ARG A 350 -8.91 13.66 -11.42
N GLU A 351 -8.50 14.86 -11.03
CA GLU A 351 -8.30 15.17 -9.62
C GLU A 351 -9.63 15.19 -8.86
N ASN A 352 -9.64 14.60 -7.67
CA ASN A 352 -10.81 14.58 -6.80
C ASN A 352 -10.42 15.09 -5.40
N PRO A 353 -10.98 16.20 -4.91
CA PRO A 353 -10.67 16.72 -3.57
C PRO A 353 -10.96 15.75 -2.42
N TYR A 354 -11.86 14.79 -2.62
CA TYR A 354 -12.30 13.84 -1.61
C TYR A 354 -11.56 12.48 -1.66
N GLN A 355 -10.73 12.26 -2.69
CA GLN A 355 -10.04 10.99 -2.93
C GLN A 355 -8.57 11.24 -3.30
N GLU A 356 -7.74 10.21 -3.23
CA GLU A 356 -6.35 10.33 -3.67
C GLU A 356 -6.29 10.30 -5.21
N THR A 357 -5.44 11.13 -5.81
CA THR A 357 -5.25 11.13 -7.26
C THR A 357 -4.27 10.01 -7.67
N PRO A 358 -4.62 9.12 -8.62
CA PRO A 358 -3.73 8.13 -9.18
C PRO A 358 -2.51 8.77 -9.82
N VAL A 359 -1.36 8.08 -9.74
CA VAL A 359 -0.12 8.56 -10.34
C VAL A 359 0.01 8.00 -11.74
N LEU A 360 -0.38 8.78 -12.76
CA LEU A 360 -0.08 8.43 -14.15
C LEU A 360 1.44 8.38 -14.36
N ARG A 361 1.98 7.20 -14.67
CA ARG A 361 3.43 6.96 -14.77
C ARG A 361 3.95 6.84 -16.19
N GLY A 362 3.12 6.42 -17.14
CA GLY A 362 3.51 6.37 -18.54
C GLY A 362 2.38 5.95 -19.47
N LEU A 363 2.61 6.18 -20.75
CA LEU A 363 1.70 5.84 -21.84
C LEU A 363 2.48 5.10 -22.95
N TYR A 364 1.97 3.94 -23.34
CA TYR A 364 2.62 3.01 -24.27
C TYR A 364 1.64 2.50 -25.32
N PHE A 365 2.16 2.09 -26.47
CA PHE A 365 1.42 1.60 -27.62
C PHE A 365 1.98 0.25 -28.05
N SER A 366 1.10 -0.69 -28.39
CA SER A 366 1.49 -2.07 -28.66
C SER A 366 0.45 -2.83 -29.48
N SER A 367 0.87 -3.95 -30.05
CA SER A 367 -0.01 -4.96 -30.63
C SER A 367 0.51 -6.35 -30.29
N GLY A 368 -0.36 -7.23 -29.82
CA GLY A 368 0.02 -8.62 -29.55
C GLY A 368 -0.18 -9.52 -30.77
N ARG A 369 -1.34 -9.37 -31.42
CA ARG A 369 -1.78 -10.19 -32.54
C ARG A 369 -2.35 -9.27 -33.62
N GLN A 370 -1.92 -9.45 -34.86
CA GLN A 370 -2.37 -8.65 -36.01
C GLN A 370 -3.54 -9.35 -36.67
N GLU A 371 -4.76 -9.07 -36.19
CA GLU A 371 -6.00 -9.67 -36.65
C GLU A 371 -7.11 -8.63 -36.73
N GLY A 372 -7.98 -8.76 -37.74
CA GLY A 372 -9.12 -7.87 -37.93
C GLY A 372 -8.89 -6.90 -39.09
N THR A 373 -9.67 -5.82 -39.11
CA THR A 373 -9.67 -4.83 -40.19
C THR A 373 -9.20 -3.48 -39.67
N PRO A 374 -8.01 -3.00 -40.06
CA PRO A 374 -7.52 -1.70 -39.63
C PRO A 374 -8.48 -0.58 -40.05
N TYR A 375 -8.69 0.35 -39.13
CA TYR A 375 -9.54 1.52 -39.35
C TYR A 375 -8.71 2.68 -39.88
N SER A 376 -9.23 3.39 -40.88
CA SER A 376 -8.65 4.62 -41.43
C SER A 376 -9.66 5.75 -41.37
N HIS A 377 -9.35 6.82 -40.64
CA HIS A 377 -10.14 8.04 -40.66
C HIS A 377 -10.00 8.75 -42.01
N PHE A 378 -8.80 8.73 -42.59
CA PHE A 378 -8.52 9.38 -43.86
C PHE A 378 -9.38 8.82 -45.00
N LEU A 379 -9.38 7.50 -45.19
CA LEU A 379 -10.16 6.83 -46.23
C LEU A 379 -11.67 7.02 -46.01
N LYS A 380 -12.12 6.93 -44.75
CA LYS A 380 -13.53 7.20 -44.40
C LYS A 380 -13.95 8.62 -44.77
N ASN A 381 -13.13 9.63 -44.46
CA ASN A 381 -13.42 11.04 -44.75
C ASN A 381 -13.45 11.32 -46.27
N LEU A 382 -12.71 10.56 -47.07
CA LEU A 382 -12.74 10.64 -48.53
C LEU A 382 -13.91 9.86 -49.16
N GLY A 383 -14.72 9.17 -48.37
CA GLY A 383 -15.77 8.27 -48.88
C GLY A 383 -15.23 7.02 -49.57
N LEU A 384 -13.93 6.76 -49.46
CA LEU A 384 -13.24 5.61 -50.04
C LEU A 384 -13.31 4.44 -49.05
N ILE A 385 -14.49 3.82 -48.94
CA ILE A 385 -14.69 2.61 -48.11
C ILE A 385 -14.16 1.34 -48.82
N GLY A 386 -13.55 1.51 -50.00
CA GLY A 386 -13.12 0.43 -50.89
C GLY A 386 -11.82 -0.24 -50.43
N GLU A 387 -11.91 -1.55 -50.23
CA GLU A 387 -10.89 -2.50 -49.76
C GLU A 387 -10.53 -2.43 -48.27
N LYS A 388 -11.29 -3.21 -47.48
CA LYS A 388 -10.91 -3.57 -46.11
C LYS A 388 -9.72 -4.52 -46.18
N GLU A 389 -8.54 -4.01 -45.85
CA GLU A 389 -7.41 -4.87 -45.50
C GLU A 389 -7.82 -5.78 -44.34
N VAL A 390 -7.62 -7.08 -44.52
CA VAL A 390 -7.84 -8.08 -43.48
C VAL A 390 -6.47 -8.58 -43.05
N LEU A 391 -6.13 -8.36 -41.79
CA LEU A 391 -4.85 -8.79 -41.24
C LEU A 391 -4.80 -10.33 -41.13
N PRO A 392 -3.63 -10.95 -41.39
CA PRO A 392 -3.50 -12.40 -41.52
C PRO A 392 -3.60 -13.20 -40.20
N GLY A 393 -3.75 -12.54 -39.04
CA GLY A 393 -3.86 -13.20 -37.74
C GLY A 393 -2.51 -13.64 -37.16
N THR A 394 -1.44 -12.85 -37.32
CA THR A 394 -0.10 -13.22 -36.84
C THR A 394 0.09 -12.89 -35.36
N ASP A 395 0.75 -13.77 -34.60
CA ASP A 395 1.11 -13.56 -33.19
C ASP A 395 2.46 -12.83 -33.01
N LYS A 396 2.73 -11.84 -33.87
CA LYS A 396 3.96 -11.06 -33.82
C LYS A 396 3.77 -9.93 -32.80
N GLY A 397 4.27 -10.13 -31.59
CA GLY A 397 4.25 -9.09 -30.55
C GLY A 397 5.08 -7.87 -30.95
N LEU A 398 4.41 -6.71 -31.06
CA LEU A 398 4.98 -5.40 -31.39
C LEU A 398 5.09 -4.54 -30.12
N PHE A 399 6.31 -4.12 -29.80
CA PHE A 399 6.66 -3.15 -28.75
C PHE A 399 6.32 -3.58 -27.31
N LEU A 400 6.19 -4.90 -27.07
CA LEU A 400 5.77 -5.47 -25.79
C LEU A 400 6.92 -5.96 -24.91
N HIS A 401 7.99 -6.46 -25.52
CA HIS A 401 9.08 -7.14 -24.80
C HIS A 401 9.73 -6.25 -23.75
N ASP A 402 10.24 -5.09 -24.13
CA ASP A 402 10.94 -4.19 -23.20
C ASP A 402 9.98 -3.50 -22.21
N PHE A 403 8.69 -3.36 -22.55
CA PHE A 403 7.69 -2.82 -21.62
C PHE A 403 7.61 -3.71 -20.38
N PHE A 404 7.33 -5.00 -20.56
CA PHE A 404 7.25 -5.95 -19.44
C PHE A 404 8.61 -6.36 -18.89
N GLY A 405 9.62 -6.50 -19.75
CA GLY A 405 10.91 -7.09 -19.41
C GLY A 405 11.95 -6.10 -18.88
N LYS A 406 11.88 -4.81 -19.23
CA LYS A 406 12.89 -3.81 -18.85
C LYS A 406 12.31 -2.61 -18.12
N ILE A 407 11.20 -2.05 -18.61
CA ILE A 407 10.65 -0.80 -18.09
C ILE A 407 9.98 -1.02 -16.74
N LEU A 408 9.00 -1.93 -16.67
CA LEU A 408 8.29 -2.18 -15.41
C LEU A 408 9.26 -2.57 -14.28
N PRO A 409 10.14 -3.57 -14.41
CA PRO A 409 11.01 -3.99 -13.30
C PRO A 409 11.92 -2.88 -12.75
N ARG A 410 12.40 -1.97 -13.62
CA ARG A 410 13.24 -0.83 -13.21
C ARG A 410 12.50 0.21 -12.38
N GLU A 411 11.18 0.21 -12.42
CA GLU A 411 10.31 1.20 -11.78
C GLU A 411 9.74 0.72 -10.43
N ARG A 412 10.32 -0.35 -9.85
CA ARG A 412 9.86 -0.98 -8.60
C ARG A 412 9.68 -0.02 -7.41
N GLY A 413 10.51 1.02 -7.32
CA GLY A 413 10.64 1.89 -6.14
C GLY A 413 9.58 3.00 -5.99
N LEU A 414 8.56 3.04 -6.85
CA LEU A 414 7.62 4.17 -6.91
C LEU A 414 6.37 4.04 -6.03
N LEU A 415 6.20 2.94 -5.30
CA LEU A 415 5.08 2.77 -4.39
C LEU A 415 5.21 3.77 -3.23
N THR A 416 4.34 4.79 -3.20
CA THR A 416 4.32 5.76 -2.09
C THR A 416 3.12 5.48 -1.18
N PRO A 417 3.33 5.36 0.15
CA PRO A 417 2.22 5.27 1.09
C PRO A 417 1.29 6.49 0.94
N THR A 418 -0.01 6.28 1.10
CA THR A 418 -0.99 7.38 1.07
C THR A 418 -0.71 8.40 2.18
N LYS A 419 -1.09 9.68 2.01
CA LYS A 419 -0.91 10.73 3.04
C LYS A 419 -1.49 10.30 4.39
N ARG A 420 -2.69 9.71 4.37
CA ARG A 420 -3.31 9.07 5.53
C ARG A 420 -2.44 7.98 6.16
N VAL A 421 -1.71 7.15 5.41
CA VAL A 421 -0.83 6.15 6.03
C VAL A 421 0.44 6.78 6.59
N MET A 422 0.96 7.82 5.94
CA MET A 422 2.18 8.53 6.37
C MET A 422 1.98 9.31 7.67
N GLU A 423 0.96 10.17 7.76
CA GLU A 423 0.64 10.94 8.97
C GLU A 423 0.45 10.01 10.17
N TRP A 424 -0.18 8.86 9.94
CA TRP A 424 -0.40 7.87 10.98
C TRP A 424 0.88 7.13 11.40
N ARG A 425 1.78 6.79 10.47
CA ARG A 425 3.08 6.15 10.79
C ARG A 425 3.98 7.06 11.61
N THR A 426 4.10 8.33 11.22
CA THR A 426 5.01 9.28 11.89
C THR A 426 4.56 9.56 13.31
N ILE A 427 3.25 9.74 13.54
CA ILE A 427 2.70 10.01 14.86
C ILE A 427 2.76 8.77 15.76
N THR A 428 2.46 7.57 15.24
CA THR A 428 2.43 6.34 16.06
C THR A 428 3.82 5.78 16.39
N ARG A 429 4.82 5.97 15.53
CA ARG A 429 6.20 5.50 15.80
C ARG A 429 6.79 6.19 17.04
N ASN A 430 6.48 7.47 17.22
CA ASN A 430 7.07 8.26 18.29
C ASN A 430 6.26 8.17 19.59
N LEU A 431 4.93 7.97 19.53
CA LEU A 431 4.08 7.85 20.72
C LEU A 431 4.46 6.69 21.64
N GLY A 432 4.79 5.52 21.07
CA GLY A 432 5.21 4.36 21.85
C GLY A 432 6.55 4.58 22.57
N LEU A 433 7.52 5.19 21.87
CA LEU A 433 8.83 5.54 22.44
C LEU A 433 8.70 6.62 23.53
N VAL A 434 7.89 7.65 23.29
CA VAL A 434 7.61 8.71 24.28
C VAL A 434 6.96 8.12 25.52
N ALA A 435 5.95 7.27 25.38
CA ALA A 435 5.32 6.61 26.54
C ALA A 435 6.34 5.79 27.34
N TRP A 436 7.20 5.03 26.66
CA TRP A 436 8.21 4.21 27.32
C TRP A 436 9.26 5.04 28.07
N ILE A 437 9.77 6.12 27.46
CA ILE A 437 10.74 7.03 28.09
C ILE A 437 10.11 7.72 29.31
N VAL A 438 8.88 8.24 29.17
CA VAL A 438 8.17 8.94 30.25
C VAL A 438 7.90 8.01 31.42
N LEU A 439 7.48 6.77 31.17
CA LEU A 439 7.27 5.77 32.22
C LEU A 439 8.58 5.37 32.92
N GLY A 440 9.65 5.17 32.14
CA GLY A 440 10.97 4.86 32.70
C GLY A 440 11.51 5.98 33.57
N PHE A 441 11.34 7.23 33.14
CA PHE A 441 11.76 8.41 33.92
C PHE A 441 10.90 8.59 35.18
N ALA A 442 9.58 8.38 35.09
CA ALA A 442 8.68 8.40 36.23
C ALA A 442 9.09 7.38 37.29
N LEU A 443 9.33 6.13 36.88
CA LEU A 443 9.73 5.05 37.77
C LEU A 443 11.08 5.33 38.43
N SER A 444 12.06 5.79 37.65
CA SER A 444 13.40 6.12 38.15
C SER A 444 13.35 7.25 39.19
N GLY A 445 12.53 8.28 38.95
CA GLY A 445 12.30 9.36 39.90
C GLY A 445 11.66 8.89 41.20
N LEU A 446 10.63 8.03 41.14
CA LEU A 446 10.00 7.46 42.33
C LEU A 446 10.98 6.61 43.15
N LEU A 447 11.79 5.78 42.50
CA LEU A 447 12.83 4.99 43.16
C LEU A 447 13.89 5.88 43.82
N PHE A 448 14.32 6.94 43.15
CA PHE A 448 15.29 7.89 43.68
C PHE A 448 14.76 8.62 44.92
N PHE A 449 13.53 9.12 44.88
CA PHE A 449 12.91 9.77 46.06
C PHE A 449 12.67 8.79 47.20
N SER A 450 12.29 7.55 46.90
CA SER A 450 12.20 6.51 47.92
C SER A 450 13.56 6.26 48.56
N PHE A 451 14.62 6.14 47.77
CA PHE A 451 15.99 5.96 48.26
C PHE A 451 16.47 7.13 49.14
N LEU A 452 16.17 8.37 48.77
CA LEU A 452 16.53 9.54 49.59
C LEU A 452 15.82 9.54 50.95
N ASN A 453 14.51 9.30 50.97
CA ASN A 453 13.72 9.23 52.21
C ASN A 453 14.23 8.11 53.13
N ASN A 454 14.51 6.97 52.52
CA ASN A 454 15.08 5.80 53.14
C ASN A 454 16.47 6.05 53.75
N MET A 455 17.34 6.77 53.03
CA MET A 455 18.66 7.17 53.52
C MET A 455 18.56 8.17 54.68
N GLU A 456 17.58 9.08 54.65
CA GLU A 456 17.32 10.03 55.74
C GLU A 456 16.89 9.31 57.03
N ILE A 457 16.00 8.31 56.92
CA ILE A 457 15.60 7.44 58.04
C ILE A 457 16.83 6.71 58.61
N LEU A 458 17.71 6.17 57.75
CA LEU A 458 18.90 5.44 58.16
C LEU A 458 20.00 6.34 58.76
N LYS A 459 20.10 7.62 58.36
CA LYS A 459 21.08 8.56 58.93
C LYS A 459 20.78 8.96 60.37
N GLY A 460 19.51 8.92 60.80
CA GLY A 460 19.09 9.23 62.17
C GLY A 460 19.38 8.13 63.20
N ILE A 461 19.76 6.94 62.74
CA ILE A 461 19.97 5.72 63.54
C ILE A 461 21.34 5.75 64.26
N PRO A 462 22.50 5.93 63.58
CA PRO A 462 23.83 5.81 64.18
C PRO A 462 24.09 6.75 65.37
N SER A 463 23.51 7.96 65.37
CA SER A 463 23.73 8.94 66.44
C SER A 463 23.07 8.53 67.76
N ARG A 464 22.00 7.73 67.74
CA ARG A 464 21.36 7.19 68.95
C ARG A 464 22.11 5.96 69.48
N PHE A 465 22.53 5.07 68.59
CA PHE A 465 23.31 3.88 68.97
C PHE A 465 24.71 4.20 69.51
N ALA A 466 25.29 5.34 69.12
CA ALA A 466 26.58 5.80 69.64
C ALA A 466 26.53 6.26 71.12
N GLN A 467 25.34 6.51 71.67
CA GLN A 467 25.16 6.95 73.05
C GLN A 467 24.75 5.83 74.01
N SER A 468 24.40 4.65 73.51
CA SER A 468 23.97 3.53 74.34
C SER A 468 25.15 2.90 75.10
N PRO A 469 25.03 2.64 76.42
CA PRO A 469 26.10 2.06 77.22
C PRO A 469 26.47 0.66 76.70
N PRO A 470 27.77 0.27 76.75
CA PRO A 470 28.19 -1.06 76.33
C PRO A 470 27.50 -2.12 77.18
N LEU A 471 27.08 -3.22 76.54
CA LEU A 471 26.51 -4.42 77.17
C LEU A 471 27.57 -5.10 78.06
N SER A 472 27.88 -4.47 79.17
CA SER A 472 28.77 -4.95 80.23
C SER A 472 27.89 -5.55 81.33
N GLY A 473 28.37 -6.62 81.96
CA GLY A 473 27.60 -7.63 82.72
C GLY A 473 26.69 -7.19 83.88
N GLU A 474 26.42 -5.91 84.07
CA GLU A 474 25.33 -5.41 84.93
C GLU A 474 23.98 -5.59 84.23
N ARG A 475 23.10 -6.40 84.85
CA ARG A 475 21.78 -6.74 84.29
C ARG A 475 20.90 -5.50 84.04
N THR A 476 21.04 -4.45 84.85
CA THR A 476 20.24 -3.22 84.74
C THR A 476 20.67 -2.35 83.57
N ALA A 477 21.97 -2.11 83.39
CA ALA A 477 22.51 -1.37 82.24
C ALA A 477 22.25 -2.11 80.91
N SER A 478 22.31 -3.44 80.94
CA SER A 478 21.98 -4.27 79.77
C SER A 478 20.50 -4.22 79.39
N LEU A 479 19.59 -4.10 80.36
CA LEU A 479 18.15 -3.96 80.11
C LEU A 479 17.78 -2.58 79.54
N GLU A 480 18.48 -1.53 79.98
CA GLU A 480 18.26 -0.16 79.49
C GLU A 480 18.76 -0.02 78.05
N GLY A 481 19.95 -0.53 77.73
CA GLY A 481 20.44 -0.61 76.35
C GLY A 481 19.50 -1.40 75.43
N LEU A 482 19.05 -2.59 75.85
CA LEU A 482 18.09 -3.39 75.08
C LEU A 482 16.75 -2.68 74.85
N ARG A 483 16.30 -1.86 75.81
CA ARG A 483 15.09 -1.05 75.66
C ARG A 483 15.27 0.05 74.62
N GLU A 484 16.41 0.74 74.63
CA GLU A 484 16.74 1.74 73.60
C GLU A 484 16.84 1.11 72.20
N PHE A 485 17.47 -0.07 72.08
CA PHE A 485 17.50 -0.81 70.81
C PHE A 485 16.10 -1.16 70.30
N ARG A 486 15.22 -1.66 71.19
CA ARG A 486 13.84 -1.97 70.84
C ARG A 486 13.07 -0.73 70.39
N ASP A 487 13.19 0.35 71.15
CA ASP A 487 12.43 1.58 70.88
C ASP A 487 12.93 2.24 69.57
N ALA A 488 14.22 2.17 69.26
CA ALA A 488 14.78 2.58 67.97
C ALA A 488 14.30 1.70 66.79
N ILE A 489 14.22 0.38 66.97
CA ILE A 489 13.69 -0.53 65.95
C ILE A 489 12.20 -0.26 65.70
N LEU A 490 11.41 -0.03 66.76
CA LEU A 490 9.99 0.29 66.65
C LEU A 490 9.76 1.63 65.94
N GLU A 491 10.58 2.65 66.22
CA GLU A 491 10.50 3.95 65.54
C GLU A 491 10.85 3.85 64.06
N VAL A 492 11.87 3.07 63.71
CA VAL A 492 12.22 2.79 62.30
C VAL A 492 11.10 2.02 61.61
N GLU A 493 10.49 1.06 62.29
CA GLU A 493 9.34 0.31 61.78
C GLU A 493 8.13 1.23 61.57
N GLU A 494 7.86 2.15 62.51
CA GLU A 494 6.78 3.13 62.42
C GLU A 494 6.99 4.12 61.27
N LYS A 495 8.21 4.67 61.13
CA LYS A 495 8.59 5.56 60.02
C LYS A 495 8.56 4.85 58.66
N ASN A 496 8.98 3.59 58.60
CA ASN A 496 8.89 2.77 57.38
C ASN A 496 7.43 2.44 57.03
N ARG A 497 6.57 2.17 58.02
CA ARG A 497 5.12 1.96 57.80
C ARG A 497 4.40 3.24 57.35
N ALA A 498 4.86 4.40 57.80
CA ALA A 498 4.34 5.69 57.35
C ALA A 498 4.65 5.95 55.85
N TRP A 499 5.77 5.42 55.34
CA TRP A 499 6.13 5.50 53.91
C TRP A 499 5.46 4.40 53.07
N LYS A 500 4.25 4.69 52.56
CA LYS A 500 3.40 3.70 51.88
C LYS A 500 3.75 3.38 50.42
N LEU A 501 4.75 4.02 49.82
CA LEU A 501 5.03 3.91 48.39
C LEU A 501 5.96 2.72 48.05
N LEU A 502 7.11 2.62 48.73
CA LEU A 502 8.10 1.55 48.57
C LEU A 502 8.86 1.37 49.91
N PRO A 503 8.25 0.71 50.91
CA PRO A 503 8.93 0.43 52.17
C PRO A 503 10.08 -0.56 51.95
N PHE A 504 11.15 -0.46 52.74
CA PHE A 504 12.18 -1.49 52.73
C PHE A 504 11.69 -2.76 53.42
N PRO A 505 12.13 -3.95 52.96
CA PRO A 505 11.77 -5.21 53.58
C PRO A 505 12.30 -5.25 55.01
N THR A 506 11.40 -5.20 55.99
CA THR A 506 11.72 -5.49 57.39
C THR A 506 11.73 -7.01 57.57
N GLY A 507 12.53 -7.53 58.51
CA GLY A 507 12.81 -8.97 58.66
C GLY A 507 11.60 -9.91 58.75
N ARG A 508 10.39 -9.41 59.02
CA ARG A 508 9.14 -10.20 58.91
C ARG A 508 8.80 -10.66 57.48
N SER A 509 9.24 -9.92 56.47
CA SER A 509 9.00 -10.23 55.04
C SER A 509 10.00 -11.19 54.41
N LEU A 510 11.06 -11.57 55.15
CA LEU A 510 12.07 -12.54 54.69
C LEU A 510 11.80 -13.97 55.19
N PHE A 511 10.79 -14.16 56.04
CA PHE A 511 10.41 -15.45 56.63
C PHE A 511 8.95 -15.86 56.34
N THR A 512 8.31 -15.21 55.37
CA THR A 512 7.04 -15.60 54.74
C THR A 512 7.23 -15.53 53.24
#